data_AF-A0A2V7Y997-F1
#
_entry.id   AF-A0A2V7Y997-F1
#
_cell.length_a   1.000
_cell.length_b   1.000
_cell.length_c   1.000
_cell.angle_alpha   90.00
_cell.angle_beta   90.00
_cell.angle_gamma   90.00
#
_symmetry.space_group_name_H-M   'P 1'
#
loop_
_entity.id
_entity.type
_entity.pdbx_description
1 polymer ?
#
loop_
_entity_poly.entity_id
_entity_poly.type
_entity_poly.pdbx_seq_one_letter_code
_entity_poly.pdbx_strand_id
1 'polypeptide(L)' 'MSTHPSPEVIDALRQGKHALHAAHRALSLSQKVKMVIELQGIALPLISRRRPLRDYERQWPCG' A
#
# COMPACT_ATOMS: atom_id res chain seq x y z
N MET A 1 -5.34 -31.12 0.42
CA MET A 1 -5.04 -30.34 -0.80
C MET A 1 -3.79 -29.54 -0.51
N SER A 2 -2.72 -29.71 -1.29
CA SER A 2 -1.47 -28.99 -1.06
C SER A 2 -1.72 -27.50 -1.31
N THR A 3 -1.68 -26.68 -0.26
CA THR A 3 -1.90 -25.22 -0.29
C THR A 3 -0.72 -24.45 -0.87
N HIS A 4 0.30 -25.14 -1.37
CA HIS A 4 1.49 -24.52 -1.92
C HIS A 4 1.25 -24.09 -3.38
N PRO A 5 1.43 -22.80 -3.70
CA PRO A 5 1.34 -22.34 -5.08
C PRO A 5 2.40 -23.02 -5.94
N SER A 6 2.07 -23.26 -7.22
CA SER A 6 3.02 -23.84 -8.16
C SER A 6 4.24 -22.93 -8.35
N PRO A 7 5.40 -23.48 -8.76
CA PRO A 7 6.58 -22.68 -9.07
C PRO A 7 6.29 -21.56 -10.09
N GLU A 8 5.47 -21.84 -11.10
CA GLU A 8 5.04 -20.87 -12.12
C GLU A 8 4.29 -19.67 -11.51
N VAL A 9 3.38 -19.95 -10.56
CA VAL A 9 2.65 -18.90 -9.84
C VAL A 9 3.60 -18.06 -8.99
N ILE A 10 4.57 -18.70 -8.32
CA ILE A 10 5.58 -17.99 -7.52
C ILE A 10 6.41 -17.06 -8.40
N ASP A 11 6.84 -17.52 -9.57
CA ASP A 11 7.64 -16.72 -10.49
C ASP A 11 6.84 -15.58 -11.12
N ALA A 12 5.58 -15.81 -11.46
CA ALA A 12 4.67 -14.75 -11.90
C ALA A 12 4.48 -13.67 -10.83
N LEU A 13 4.31 -14.07 -9.56
CA LEU A 13 4.21 -13.13 -8.44
C LEU A 13 5.50 -12.33 -8.23
N ARG A 14 6.67 -12.96 -8.38
CA ARG A 14 7.96 -12.27 -8.32
C ARG A 14 8.07 -11.22 -9.43
N GLN A 15 7.75 -11.59 -10.67
CA GLN A 15 7.78 -10.67 -11.81
C GLN A 15 6.81 -9.49 -11.60
N GLY A 16 5.58 -9.77 -11.18
CA GLY A 16 4.60 -8.73 -10.84
C GLY A 16 5.10 -7.78 -9.75
N LYS A 17 5.71 -8.32 -8.70
CA LYS A 17 6.34 -7.51 -7.64
C LYS A 17 7.46 -6.63 -8.19
N HIS A 18 8.34 -7.17 -9.05
CA HIS A 18 9.41 -6.40 -9.68
C HIS A 18 8.86 -5.27 -10.55
N ALA A 19 7.83 -5.54 -11.37
CA ALA A 19 7.16 -4.55 -12.20
C ALA A 19 6.52 -3.44 -11.35
N LEU A 20 5.82 -3.79 -10.28
CA LEU A 20 5.23 -2.83 -9.35
C LEU A 20 6.30 -1.94 -8.71
N HIS A 21 7.42 -2.51 -8.26
CA HIS A 21 8.53 -1.73 -7.72
C HIS A 21 9.12 -0.77 -8.76
N ALA A 22 9.26 -1.19 -10.02
CA ALA A 22 9.74 -0.32 -11.09
C ALA A 22 8.77 0.86 -11.33
N ALA A 23 7.47 0.58 -11.41
CA ALA A 23 6.44 1.61 -11.55
C ALA A 23 6.47 2.60 -10.37
N HIS A 24 6.55 2.12 -9.14
CA HIS A 24 6.64 2.97 -7.95
C HIS A 24 7.90 3.84 -7.92
N ARG A 25 9.04 3.33 -8.38
CA ARG A 25 10.27 4.13 -8.48
C ARG A 25 10.11 5.28 -9.47
N ALA A 26 9.38 5.06 -10.57
CA ALA A 26 9.13 6.07 -11.60
C ALA A 26 8.16 7.17 -11.15
N LEU A 27 7.38 6.97 -10.07
CA LEU A 27 6.48 8.00 -9.56
C LEU A 27 7.24 9.17 -8.92
N SER A 28 6.78 10.38 -9.22
CA SER A 28 7.22 11.60 -8.55
C SER A 28 6.85 11.59 -7.06
N LEU A 29 7.49 12.45 -6.27
CA LEU A 29 7.17 12.61 -4.85
C LEU A 29 5.69 13.01 -4.66
N SER A 30 5.19 13.93 -5.47
CA SER A 30 3.78 14.38 -5.41
C SER A 30 2.80 13.22 -5.62
N GLN A 31 3.05 12.37 -6.62
CA GLN A 31 2.21 11.18 -6.86
C GLN A 31 2.26 10.19 -5.70
N LYS A 32 3.44 9.98 -5.10
CA LYS A 32 3.58 9.11 -3.92
C LYS A 32 2.83 9.67 -2.71
N VAL A 33 2.92 10.97 -2.47
CA VAL A 33 2.17 11.65 -1.39
C VAL A 33 0.67 11.51 -1.63
N LYS A 34 0.19 11.74 -2.86
CA LYS A 34 -1.22 11.54 -3.22
C LYS A 34 -1.70 10.12 -2.89
N MET A 35 -0.94 9.10 -3.27
CA MET A 35 -1.28 7.71 -2.95
C MET A 35 -1.36 7.45 -1.44
N VAL A 36 -0.46 8.03 -0.65
CA VAL A 36 -0.51 7.88 0.82
C VAL A 36 -1.78 8.51 1.39
N ILE A 37 -2.15 9.71 0.93
CA ILE A 37 -3.38 10.39 1.37
C ILE A 37 -4.62 9.56 1.02
N GLU A 38 -4.68 9.02 -0.20
CA GLU A 38 -5.77 8.13 -0.64
C GLU A 38 -5.87 6.89 0.25
N LEU A 39 -4.74 6.25 0.55
CA LEU A 39 -4.68 5.11 1.47
C LEU A 39 -5.12 5.47 2.90
N GLN A 40 -4.70 6.63 3.40
CA GLN A 40 -5.13 7.12 4.71
C GLN A 40 -6.65 7.33 4.77
N GLY A 41 -7.26 7.87 3.71
CA GLY A 41 -8.71 8.04 3.61
C GLY A 41 -9.50 6.73 3.73
N ILE A 42 -8.93 5.62 3.27
CA ILE A 42 -9.55 4.29 3.38
C ILE A 42 -9.25 3.65 4.75
N ALA A 43 -8.00 3.69 5.19
CA ALA A 43 -7.53 2.91 6.33
C ALA A 43 -7.86 3.54 7.69
N LEU A 44 -7.70 4.86 7.83
CA LEU A 44 -7.85 5.54 9.12
C LEU A 44 -9.27 5.40 9.71
N PRO A 45 -10.37 5.47 8.93
CA PRO A 45 -11.71 5.20 9.45
C PRO A 45 -11.89 3.78 9.99
N LEU A 46 -11.18 2.80 9.43
CA LEU A 46 -11.26 1.41 9.90
C LEU A 46 -10.49 1.22 11.21
N ILE A 47 -9.33 1.89 11.33
CA ILE A 47 -8.52 1.84 12.55
C ILE A 47 -9.23 2.58 13.68
N SER A 48 -9.80 3.76 13.41
CA SER A 48 -10.46 4.60 14.41
C SER A 48 -11.68 3.92 15.05
N ARG A 49 -12.37 3.03 14.32
CA ARG A 49 -13.45 2.19 14.84
C ARG A 49 -12.99 1.19 15.90
N ARG A 50 -11.72 0.77 15.88
CA ARG A 50 -11.16 -0.22 16.80
C ARG A 50 -10.44 0.42 17.98
N ARG A 51 -9.79 1.56 17.76
CA ARG A 51 -9.10 2.32 18.79
C ARG A 51 -8.89 3.78 18.36
N PRO A 52 -8.64 4.70 19.31
CA PRO A 52 -8.18 6.04 18.98
C PRO A 52 -6.90 6.01 18.13
N LEU A 53 -6.82 6.94 17.17
CA LEU A 53 -5.62 7.16 16.37
C LEU A 53 -4.54 7.84 17.22
N ARG A 54 -3.31 7.38 17.12
CA ARG A 54 -2.14 8.06 17.71
C ARG A 54 -1.83 9.30 16.87
N ASP A 55 -1.09 10.25 17.43
CA ASP A 55 -0.84 11.52 16.78
C ASP A 55 -0.14 11.38 15.42
N TYR A 56 0.78 10.42 15.30
CA TYR A 56 1.47 10.12 14.05
C TYR A 56 0.63 9.32 13.04
N GLU A 57 -0.54 8.82 13.43
CA GLU A 57 -1.46 8.08 12.55
C GLU A 57 -2.53 8.99 11.95
N ARG A 58 -2.65 10.22 12.45
CA ARG A 58 -3.61 11.18 11.92
C ARG A 58 -3.27 11.46 10.46
N GLN A 59 -4.31 11.75 9.68
CA GLN A 59 -4.16 12.10 8.27
C GLN A 59 -3.18 13.26 8.13
N TRP A 60 -2.27 13.20 7.16
CA TRP A 60 -1.34 14.29 6.95
C TRP A 60 -2.08 15.56 6.51
N PRO A 61 -1.71 16.74 7.04
CA PRO A 61 -2.29 18.01 6.63
C PRO A 61 -1.75 18.37 5.24
N CYS A 62 -2.41 17.87 4.21
CA CYS A 62 -2.10 18.19 2.82
C CYS A 62 -3.30 18.97 2.27
N GLY A 63 -3.19 20.30 2.30
CA GLY A 63 -4.12 21.24 1.68
C GLY A 63 -3.43 21.96 0.53
#